data_AF-A0A9J6D1Z1-F1
#
_entry.id   AF-A0A9J6D1Z1-F1
#
_cell.length_a   1.000
_cell.length_b   1.000
_cell.length_c   1.000
_cell.angle_alpha   90.00
_cell.angle_beta   90.00
_cell.angle_gamma   90.00
#
_symmetry.space_group_name_H-M   'P 1'
#
loop_
_entity.id
_entity.type
_entity.pdbx_description
1 polymer ?
#
loop_
_entity_poly.entity_id
_entity_poly.type
_entity_poly.pdbx_seq_one_letter_code
_entity_poly.pdbx_strand_id
1 'polypeptide(L)'
;MLATSLEQQLRLIVANVRPDHYMLMWLTSRTTEASQLAEEFIEDYVTVHVGETSQVFQCRRAEPIVCVCDENDKEDRLVAIFGDNLNDKRDKTIVFVESKGKVDDLVTSLRLRGWSAVGMLSKKTEQERE
;
A
#
# COMPACT_ATOMS: atom_id res chain seq x y z
N MET A 1 8.52 -0.05 -0.94
CA MET A 1 9.92 0.30 -1.28
C MET A 1 10.35 1.38 -0.30
N LEU A 2 11.38 1.15 0.50
CA LEU A 2 12.01 2.24 1.24
C LEU A 2 12.48 3.25 0.20
N ALA A 3 11.77 4.38 0.09
CA ALA A 3 12.22 5.46 -0.76
C ALA A 3 13.62 5.84 -0.26
N THR A 4 14.56 6.10 -1.17
CA THR A 4 15.95 6.47 -0.86
C THR A 4 16.08 7.58 0.20
N SER A 5 15.05 8.41 0.37
CA SER A 5 14.96 9.40 1.46
C SER A 5 14.84 8.79 2.86
N LEU A 6 14.15 7.67 3.01
CA LEU A 6 13.94 6.98 4.29
C LEU A 6 15.19 6.21 4.72
N GLU A 7 15.98 5.71 3.77
CA GLU A 7 17.26 5.04 4.06
C GLU A 7 18.25 5.97 4.76
N GLN A 8 18.44 7.19 4.26
CA GLN A 8 19.33 8.17 4.89
C GLN A 8 18.88 8.49 6.32
N GLN A 9 17.58 8.63 6.54
CA GLN A 9 17.01 8.87 7.87
C GLN A 9 17.25 7.67 8.81
N LEU A 10 17.08 6.44 8.31
CA LEU A 10 17.35 5.24 9.09
C LEU A 10 18.83 5.13 9.48
N ARG A 11 19.76 5.44 8.57
CA ARG A 11 21.20 5.47 8.91
C ARG A 11 21.51 6.44 10.04
N LEU A 12 20.92 7.64 10.00
CA LEU A 12 21.10 8.63 11.07
C LEU A 12 20.56 8.12 12.42
N ILE A 13 19.41 7.44 12.42
CA ILE A 13 18.83 6.87 13.64
C ILE A 13 19.72 5.75 14.17
N VAL A 14 20.05 4.76 13.33
CA VAL A 14 20.84 3.58 13.73
C VAL A 14 22.24 3.97 14.20
N ALA A 15 22.87 4.98 13.58
CA ALA A 15 24.19 5.47 14.00
C ALA A 15 24.20 6.05 15.43
N ASN A 16 23.05 6.41 15.98
CA ASN A 16 22.91 6.90 17.35
C ASN A 16 22.39 5.83 18.33
N VAL A 17 22.17 4.61 17.86
CA VAL A 17 21.82 3.46 18.71
C VAL A 17 23.11 2.80 19.18
N ARG A 18 23.13 2.31 20.42
CA ARG A 18 24.24 1.53 20.97
C ARG A 18 24.54 0.32 20.06
N PRO A 19 25.79 -0.11 19.89
CA PRO A 19 26.12 -1.25 19.03
C PRO A 19 25.54 -2.57 19.55
N ASP A 20 25.34 -2.72 20.86
CA ASP A 20 24.71 -3.88 21.51
C ASP A 20 23.17 -3.78 21.50
N HIS A 21 22.58 -3.69 20.32
CA HIS A 21 21.12 -3.69 20.17
C HIS A 21 20.64 -4.90 19.38
N TYR A 22 19.41 -5.32 19.64
CA TYR A 22 18.70 -6.26 18.79
C TYR A 22 17.94 -5.50 17.71
N MET A 23 18.17 -5.84 16.44
CA MET A 23 17.41 -5.30 15.32
C MET A 23 16.47 -6.37 14.75
N LEU A 24 15.20 -6.01 14.58
CA LEU A 24 14.19 -6.84 13.92
C LEU A 24 13.66 -6.10 12.71
N MET A 25 13.85 -6.67 11.51
CA MET A 25 13.36 -6.12 10.26
C MET A 25 12.21 -6.97 9.72
N TRP A 26 11.07 -6.34 9.48
CA TRP A 26 9.87 -6.99 8.97
C TRP A 26 9.64 -6.57 7.53
N LEU A 27 9.68 -7.53 6.62
CA LEU A 27 9.50 -7.29 5.18
C LEU A 27 8.37 -8.16 4.65
N THR A 28 7.50 -7.57 3.84
CA THR A 28 6.39 -8.28 3.18
C THR A 28 6.77 -8.81 1.80
N SER A 29 7.92 -8.40 1.24
CA SER A 29 8.40 -8.81 -0.09
C SER A 29 9.89 -9.13 -0.07
N ARG A 30 10.28 -10.11 -0.90
CA ARG A 30 11.67 -10.54 -1.07
C ARG A 30 12.25 -10.00 -2.37
N THR A 31 12.67 -8.75 -2.37
CA THR A 31 13.40 -8.17 -3.51
C THR A 31 14.89 -8.11 -3.18
N THR A 32 15.73 -8.08 -4.23
CA THR A 32 17.18 -8.00 -4.07
C THR A 32 17.57 -6.74 -3.31
N GLU A 33 16.91 -5.62 -3.58
CA GLU A 33 17.18 -4.33 -2.93
C GLU A 33 16.86 -4.39 -1.42
N ALA A 34 15.79 -5.09 -1.04
CA ALA A 34 15.43 -5.24 0.36
C ALA A 34 16.44 -6.11 1.13
N SER A 35 17.06 -7.09 0.44
CA SER A 35 18.07 -7.96 1.03
C SER A 35 19.39 -7.22 1.22
N GLN A 36 19.84 -6.49 0.19
CA GLN A 36 21.03 -5.63 0.26
C GLN A 36 20.90 -4.61 1.40
N LEU A 37 19.72 -3.99 1.53
CA LEU A 37 19.48 -3.04 2.60
C LEU A 37 19.53 -3.68 3.99
N ALA A 38 18.98 -4.88 4.17
CA ALA A 38 19.04 -5.57 5.45
C ALA A 38 20.49 -5.90 5.87
N GLU A 39 21.32 -6.32 4.92
CA GLU A 39 22.74 -6.61 5.13
C GLU A 39 23.56 -5.38 5.53
N GLU A 40 23.10 -4.17 5.20
CA GLU A 40 23.76 -2.93 5.60
C GLU A 40 23.46 -2.49 7.04
N PHE A 41 22.38 -3.00 7.64
CA PHE A 41 21.95 -2.60 8.99
C PHE A 41 22.03 -3.71 10.03
N ILE A 42 22.06 -4.98 9.62
CA ILE A 42 22.01 -6.14 10.52
C ILE A 42 23.17 -7.08 10.23
N GLU A 43 24.00 -7.30 11.25
CA GLU A 43 25.06 -8.32 11.25
C GLU A 43 24.54 -9.60 11.93
N ASP A 44 24.99 -10.76 11.47
CA ASP A 44 24.70 -12.10 12.05
C ASP A 44 23.22 -12.35 12.36
N TYR A 45 22.38 -12.31 11.31
CA TYR A 45 20.92 -12.42 11.45
C TYR A 45 20.35 -13.77 11.00
N VAL A 46 19.20 -14.11 11.59
CA VAL A 46 18.39 -15.25 11.17
C VAL A 46 17.20 -14.74 10.37
N THR A 47 17.00 -15.29 9.18
CA THR A 47 15.85 -14.99 8.33
C THR A 47 14.77 -16.04 8.51
N VAL A 48 13.58 -15.61 8.93
CA VAL A 48 12.39 -16.48 9.00
C VAL A 48 11.45 -16.12 7.85
N HIS A 49 11.05 -17.15 7.09
CA HIS A 49 10.08 -17.01 6.01
C HIS A 49 8.85 -17.85 6.31
N VAL A 50 7.67 -17.26 6.07
CA VAL A 50 6.38 -17.94 6.20
C VAL A 50 5.71 -17.93 4.83
N GLY A 51 5.48 -19.11 4.25
CA GLY A 51 4.95 -19.28 2.89
C GLY A 51 5.98 -19.76 1.86
N GLU A 52 5.57 -20.01 0.61
CA GLU A 52 6.48 -20.37 -0.48
C GLU A 52 7.39 -19.19 -0.93
N THR A 53 8.59 -19.56 -1.38
CA THR A 53 9.65 -18.64 -1.82
C THR A 53 9.42 -18.08 -3.24
N SER A 54 8.59 -18.73 -4.06
CA SER A 54 8.41 -18.40 -5.47
C SER A 54 7.25 -17.43 -5.69
N GLN A 55 7.59 -16.21 -6.12
CA GLN A 55 6.73 -15.14 -6.61
C GLN A 55 5.63 -14.65 -5.65
N VAL A 56 5.65 -13.33 -5.44
CA VAL A 56 4.58 -12.46 -4.91
C VAL A 56 3.41 -13.27 -4.36
N PHE A 57 3.43 -13.56 -3.06
CA PHE A 57 2.24 -14.05 -2.38
C PHE A 57 1.19 -12.94 -2.50
N GLN A 58 0.35 -13.03 -3.54
CA GLN A 58 -0.96 -12.44 -3.49
C GLN A 58 -1.70 -13.21 -2.40
N CYS A 59 -2.43 -12.49 -1.55
CA CYS A 59 -3.25 -13.11 -0.53
C CYS A 59 -4.14 -14.16 -1.23
N ARG A 60 -3.90 -15.47 -1.03
CA ARG A 60 -4.57 -16.58 -1.76
C ARG A 60 -6.09 -16.64 -1.55
N ARG A 61 -6.67 -15.67 -0.83
CA ARG A 61 -8.10 -15.52 -0.58
C ARG A 61 -8.82 -14.67 -1.63
N ALA A 62 -8.11 -13.90 -2.45
CA ALA A 62 -8.74 -13.01 -3.43
C ALA A 62 -8.38 -13.45 -4.84
N GLU A 63 -9.39 -13.72 -5.66
CA GLU A 63 -9.23 -13.91 -7.10
C GLU A 63 -9.02 -12.53 -7.76
N PRO A 64 -7.86 -12.25 -8.37
CA PRO A 64 -7.61 -10.96 -8.99
C PRO A 64 -8.40 -10.83 -10.29
N ILE A 65 -9.13 -9.73 -10.45
CA ILE A 65 -9.82 -9.38 -11.69
C ILE A 65 -9.05 -8.25 -12.38
N VAL A 66 -8.68 -8.44 -13.64
CA VAL A 66 -7.99 -7.43 -14.46
C VAL A 66 -8.90 -6.97 -15.58
N CYS A 67 -9.24 -5.69 -15.58
CA CYS A 67 -10.09 -5.07 -16.61
C CYS A 67 -9.25 -4.18 -17.53
N VAL A 68 -9.23 -4.49 -18.83
CA VAL A 68 -8.60 -3.64 -19.85
C VAL A 68 -9.67 -2.69 -20.41
N CYS A 69 -9.44 -1.39 -20.29
CA CYS A 69 -10.35 -0.34 -20.75
C CYS A 69 -9.61 0.97 -21.01
N ASP A 70 -10.25 1.89 -21.73
CA ASP A 70 -9.73 3.24 -21.94
C ASP A 70 -9.83 4.07 -20.64
N GLU A 71 -8.98 5.09 -20.51
CA GLU A 71 -8.92 5.92 -19.30
C GLU A 71 -10.29 6.53 -18.94
N ASN A 72 -11.06 6.94 -19.95
CA ASN A 72 -12.38 7.55 -19.77
C ASN A 72 -13.44 6.56 -19.27
N ASP A 73 -13.25 5.26 -19.50
CA ASP A 73 -14.21 4.21 -19.11
C ASP A 73 -13.99 3.72 -17.68
N LYS A 74 -12.83 4.02 -17.07
CA LYS A 74 -12.43 3.47 -15.77
C LYS A 74 -13.42 3.76 -14.65
N GLU A 75 -13.98 4.97 -14.63
CA GLU A 75 -14.93 5.37 -13.58
C GLU A 75 -16.25 4.60 -13.69
N ASP A 76 -16.81 4.48 -14.89
CA ASP A 76 -18.05 3.73 -15.10
C ASP A 76 -17.84 2.23 -14.84
N ARG A 77 -16.68 1.69 -15.21
CA ARG A 77 -16.27 0.33 -14.84
C ARG A 77 -16.17 0.15 -13.33
N LEU A 78 -15.61 1.11 -12.61
CA LEU A 78 -15.52 1.05 -11.14
C LEU A 78 -16.91 1.03 -10.49
N VAL A 79 -17.83 1.88 -10.96
CA VAL A 79 -19.20 1.93 -10.44
C VAL A 79 -19.95 0.62 -10.74
N ALA A 80 -19.75 0.01 -11.90
CA ALA A 80 -20.30 -1.31 -12.21
C ALA A 80 -19.78 -2.38 -11.23
N ILE A 81 -18.46 -2.40 -10.97
CA ILE A 81 -17.86 -3.31 -9.99
C ILE A 81 -18.47 -3.11 -8.60
N PHE A 82 -18.73 -1.87 -8.21
CA PHE A 82 -19.39 -1.58 -6.93
C PHE A 82 -20.82 -2.13 -6.89
N GLY A 83 -21.60 -1.96 -7.96
CA GLY A 83 -22.96 -2.50 -8.06
C GLY A 83 -23.02 -4.03 -7.97
N ASP A 84 -22.05 -4.72 -8.55
CA ASP A 84 -22.01 -6.19 -8.56
C ASP A 84 -21.55 -6.77 -7.21
N ASN A 85 -20.68 -6.07 -6.47
CA ASN A 85 -19.95 -6.61 -5.33
C ASN A 85 -20.31 -5.98 -3.96
N LEU A 86 -20.82 -4.74 -3.91
CA LEU A 86 -21.13 -4.04 -2.66
C LEU A 86 -22.63 -4.16 -2.35
N ASN A 87 -23.04 -5.36 -1.96
CA ASN A 87 -24.44 -5.72 -1.71
C ASN A 87 -24.88 -5.48 -0.26
N ASP A 88 -23.94 -5.34 0.68
CA ASP A 88 -24.22 -5.03 2.09
C ASP A 88 -23.66 -3.64 2.45
N LYS A 89 -24.38 -2.91 3.32
CA LYS A 89 -23.91 -1.65 3.92
C LYS A 89 -22.62 -1.80 4.73
N ARG A 90 -22.19 -3.04 5.00
CA ARG A 90 -20.94 -3.37 5.70
C ARG A 90 -19.75 -3.52 4.78
N ASP A 91 -19.95 -3.59 3.46
CA ASP A 91 -18.87 -3.79 2.52
C ASP A 91 -17.96 -2.55 2.48
N LYS A 92 -16.66 -2.78 2.65
CA LYS A 92 -15.64 -1.73 2.68
C LYS A 92 -14.69 -1.91 1.51
N THR A 93 -14.47 -0.84 0.76
CA THR A 93 -13.63 -0.84 -0.43
C THR A 93 -12.56 0.24 -0.34
N ILE A 94 -11.33 -0.11 -0.69
CA ILE A 94 -10.22 0.83 -0.85
C ILE A 94 -9.93 0.95 -2.33
N VAL A 95 -9.98 2.17 -2.87
CA VAL A 95 -9.63 2.46 -4.26
C VAL A 95 -8.32 3.22 -4.29
N PHE A 96 -7.33 2.67 -4.99
CA PHE A 96 -6.06 3.35 -5.21
C PHE A 96 -6.11 4.13 -6.52
N VAL A 97 -5.67 5.39 -6.46
CA VAL A 97 -5.65 6.31 -7.60
C VAL A 97 -4.27 6.93 -7.69
N GLU A 98 -3.83 7.19 -8.92
CA GLU A 98 -2.46 7.61 -9.23
C GLU A 98 -2.08 8.99 -8.66
N SER A 99 -2.98 9.96 -8.69
CA SER A 99 -2.67 11.36 -8.35
C SER A 99 -3.66 11.95 -7.35
N LYS A 100 -3.20 12.95 -6.59
CA LYS A 100 -4.02 13.64 -5.59
C LYS A 100 -5.25 14.33 -6.22
N GLY A 101 -5.07 14.96 -7.38
CA GLY A 101 -6.17 15.58 -8.11
C GLY A 101 -7.25 14.57 -8.50
N LYS A 102 -6.84 13.43 -9.07
CA LYS A 102 -7.77 12.35 -9.43
C LYS A 102 -8.51 11.77 -8.21
N VAL A 103 -7.92 11.78 -7.00
CA VAL A 103 -8.62 11.35 -5.77
C VAL A 103 -9.78 12.29 -5.45
N ASP A 104 -9.55 13.61 -5.46
CA ASP A 104 -10.59 14.59 -5.13
C ASP A 104 -11.71 14.60 -6.19
N ASP A 105 -11.34 14.48 -7.47
CA ASP A 105 -12.29 14.36 -8.59
C ASP A 105 -13.17 13.10 -8.44
N LEU A 106 -12.54 11.95 -8.18
CA LEU A 106 -13.25 10.67 -8.03
C LEU A 106 -14.18 10.69 -6.80
N VAL A 107 -13.71 11.21 -5.65
CA VAL A 107 -14.55 11.32 -4.44
C VAL A 107 -15.78 12.19 -4.70
N THR A 108 -15.60 13.30 -5.42
CA THR A 108 -16.71 14.19 -5.79
C THR A 108 -17.70 13.47 -6.71
N SER A 109 -17.22 12.81 -7.76
CA SER A 109 -18.09 12.06 -8.68
C SER A 109 -18.86 10.95 -7.98
N LEU A 110 -18.18 10.14 -7.15
CA LEU A 110 -18.81 9.06 -6.39
C LEU A 110 -19.92 9.58 -5.46
N ARG A 111 -19.69 10.70 -4.77
CA ARG A 111 -20.70 11.33 -3.91
C ARG A 111 -21.90 11.83 -4.70
N LEU A 112 -21.68 12.44 -5.87
CA LEU A 112 -22.77 12.86 -6.78
C LEU A 112 -23.59 11.66 -7.27
N ARG A 113 -22.95 10.51 -7.47
CA ARG A 113 -23.59 9.23 -7.81
C ARG A 113 -24.19 8.51 -6.59
N GLY A 114 -24.18 9.12 -5.40
CA GLY A 114 -24.80 8.58 -4.17
C GLY A 114 -23.93 7.63 -3.34
N TRP A 115 -22.66 7.43 -3.69
CA TRP A 115 -21.73 6.59 -2.94
C TRP A 115 -21.07 7.35 -1.77
N SER A 116 -20.95 6.69 -0.62
CA SER A 116 -20.22 7.23 0.53
C SER A 116 -18.71 7.04 0.35
N ALA A 117 -18.02 8.08 -0.14
CA ALA A 117 -16.57 8.05 -0.37
C ALA A 117 -15.82 9.13 0.44
N VAL A 118 -14.61 8.77 0.88
CA VAL A 118 -13.65 9.66 1.56
C VAL A 118 -12.27 9.47 0.92
N GLY A 119 -11.63 10.59 0.55
CA GLY A 119 -10.27 10.59 0.00
C GLY A 119 -9.23 10.80 1.09
N MET A 120 -8.27 9.88 1.21
CA MET A 120 -7.12 9.99 2.12
C MET A 120 -5.89 10.48 1.34
N LEU A 121 -5.36 11.65 1.69
CA LEU A 121 -4.19 12.24 1.03
C LEU A 121 -3.10 12.55 2.06
N SER A 122 -1.83 12.31 1.70
CA SER A 122 -0.64 12.53 2.54
C SER A 122 -0.35 13.99 2.94
N LYS A 123 -1.22 14.95 2.57
CA LYS A 123 -1.15 16.36 3.01
C LYS A 123 -2.42 16.85 3.73
N LYS A 124 -3.43 16.01 3.95
CA LYS A 124 -4.56 16.35 4.82
C LYS A 124 -4.09 16.44 6.26
N THR A 125 -4.63 17.38 7.03
CA THR A 125 -4.27 17.60 8.44
C THR A 125 -4.48 16.30 9.23
N GLU A 126 -3.74 16.10 10.32
CA GLU A 126 -3.82 14.87 11.13
C GLU A 126 -5.26 14.55 11.56
N GLN A 127 -6.03 15.60 11.83
CA GLN A 127 -7.46 15.56 12.17
C GLN A 127 -8.39 15.06 11.03
N GLU A 128 -7.94 15.07 9.77
CA GLU A 128 -8.68 14.52 8.62
C GLU A 128 -8.24 13.09 8.28
N ARG A 129 -7.20 12.57 8.95
CA ARG A 129 -6.69 11.20 8.77
C ARG A 129 -7.12 10.25 9.88
N GLU A 130 -7.35 10.77 11.09
CA GLU A 130 -7.96 10.06 12.23
C GLU A 130 -9.48 9.94 12.08
#